data_AF-A0A0G9F619-F1
#
_entry.id   AF-A0A0G9F619-F1
#
_cell.length_a   1.000
_cell.length_b   1.000
_cell.length_c   1.000
_cell.angle_alpha   90.00
_cell.angle_beta   90.00
_cell.angle_gamma   90.00
#
_symmetry.space_group_name_H-M   'P 1'
#
loop_
_entity.id
_entity.type
_entity.pdbx_description
1 polymer ?
#
loop_
_entity_poly.entity_id
_entity_poly.type
_entity_poly.pdbx_seq_one_letter_code
_entity_poly.pdbx_strand_id
1 'polypeptide(L)' 'MFSAKIKQQVLSKYLQGNSSLLLMKEYGIKGSATIYQWLTQFEIFGIQGLENCRRKTFYDYSFKIKVIKW' A
#
# COMPACT_ATOMS: atom_id res chain seq x y z
N MET A 1 -8.92 -2.28 4.26
CA MET A 1 -7.54 -1.81 3.93
C MET A 1 -6.57 -2.68 4.71
N PHE A 2 -5.52 -3.19 4.08
CA PHE A 2 -4.52 -4.01 4.78
C PHE A 2 -3.59 -3.13 5.63
N SER A 3 -3.38 -3.53 6.88
CA SER A 3 -2.42 -2.85 7.77
C SER A 3 -0.98 -3.07 7.29
N ALA A 4 -0.10 -2.10 7.53
CA ALA A 4 1.30 -2.16 7.11
C ALA A 4 2.01 -3.44 7.62
N LYS A 5 1.69 -3.87 8.84
CA LYS A 5 2.21 -5.11 9.46
C LYS A 5 1.87 -6.36 8.65
N ILE A 6 0.65 -6.44 8.11
CA ILE A 6 0.22 -7.58 7.28
C ILE A 6 0.99 -7.58 5.97
N LYS A 7 1.13 -6.41 5.32
CA LYS A 7 1.88 -6.30 4.06
C LYS A 7 3.34 -6.72 4.23
N GLN A 8 3.98 -6.33 5.35
CA GLN A 8 5.35 -6.74 5.68
C GLN A 8 5.48 -8.26 5.87
N GLN A 9 4.54 -8.89 6.59
CA GLN A 9 4.55 -10.35 6.74
C GLN A 9 4.41 -11.07 5.41
N VAL A 10 3.50 -10.61 4.55
CA VAL A 10 3.29 -11.17 3.20
C VAL A 10 4.55 -11.05 2.36
N LEU A 11 5.21 -9.88 2.35
CA LEU A 11 6.45 -9.68 1.60
C LEU A 11 7.61 -10.51 2.15
N SER A 12 7.74 -10.63 3.47
CA SER A 12 8.76 -11.48 4.09
C SER A 12 8.59 -12.94 3.69
N LYS A 13 7.35 -13.46 3.71
CA LYS A 13 7.05 -14.82 3.25
C LYS A 13 7.28 -14.99 1.74
N TYR A 14 6.99 -13.95 0.94
CA TYR A 14 7.24 -13.97 -0.49
C TYR A 14 8.74 -14.04 -0.81
N LEU A 15 9.57 -13.26 -0.10
CA LEU A 15 11.03 -13.28 -0.21
C LEU A 15 11.66 -14.62 0.23
N GLN A 16 11.01 -15.34 1.14
CA GLN A 16 11.39 -16.70 1.53
C GLN A 16 11.11 -17.75 0.43
N GLY A 17 10.52 -17.36 -0.70
CA GLY A 17 10.23 -18.24 -1.83
C GLY A 17 8.83 -18.87 -1.80
N ASN A 18 7.93 -18.40 -0.92
CA ASN A 18 6.55 -18.89 -0.91
C ASN A 18 5.79 -18.42 -2.16
N SER A 19 4.96 -19.31 -2.72
CA SER A 19 4.13 -18.99 -3.88
C SER A 19 3.11 -17.90 -3.54
N SER A 20 3.01 -16.90 -4.42
CA SER A 20 2.03 -15.80 -4.30
C SER A 20 0.59 -16.30 -4.18
N LEU A 21 0.25 -17.42 -4.84
CA LEU A 21 -1.07 -18.05 -4.78
C LEU A 21 -1.40 -18.59 -3.38
N LEU A 22 -0.40 -19.12 -2.67
CA LEU A 22 -0.57 -19.67 -1.33
C LEU A 22 -0.77 -18.53 -0.33
N LEU A 23 0.02 -17.46 -0.44
CA LEU A 23 -0.14 -16.24 0.36
C LEU A 23 -1.48 -15.56 0.10
N MET A 24 -1.96 -15.58 -1.14
CA MET A 24 -3.29 -15.05 -1.48
C MET A 24 -4.40 -15.81 -0.76
N LYS A 25 -4.33 -17.14 -0.70
CA LYS A 25 -5.29 -17.95 0.07
C LYS A 25 -5.16 -17.73 1.58
N GLU A 26 -3.93 -17.73 2.12
CA GLU A 26 -3.65 -17.59 3.55
C GLU A 26 -4.13 -16.23 4.10
N TYR A 27 -3.90 -15.15 3.35
CA TYR A 27 -4.23 -13.77 3.77
C TYR A 27 -5.51 -13.21 3.14
N GLY A 28 -6.24 -14.00 2.32
CA GLY A 28 -7.46 -13.59 1.65
C GLY A 28 -7.28 -12.47 0.62
N ILE A 29 -6.11 -12.41 -0.03
CA ILE A 29 -5.80 -11.40 -1.04
C ILE A 29 -6.39 -11.85 -2.38
N LYS A 30 -7.26 -11.02 -2.95
CA LYS A 30 -8.01 -11.37 -4.17
C LYS A 30 -7.17 -11.42 -5.45
N GLY A 31 -5.97 -10.85 -5.47
CA GLY A 31 -5.12 -10.82 -6.66
C GLY A 31 -3.63 -10.67 -6.37
N SER A 32 -2.81 -11.37 -7.16
CA SER A 32 -1.34 -11.36 -7.11
C SER A 32 -0.75 -10.00 -7.42
N ALA A 33 -1.44 -9.20 -8.26
CA ALA A 33 -1.07 -7.82 -8.57
C ALA A 33 -0.93 -6.96 -7.30
N THR A 34 -1.73 -7.23 -6.25
CA THR A 34 -1.65 -6.50 -4.98
C THR A 34 -0.32 -6.74 -4.28
N ILE A 35 0.17 -7.98 -4.31
CA ILE A 35 1.45 -8.37 -3.70
C ILE A 35 2.60 -7.73 -4.48
N TYR A 36 2.52 -7.76 -5.82
CA TYR A 36 3.51 -7.13 -6.69
C TYR A 36 3.59 -5.61 -6.45
N GLN A 37 2.44 -4.95 -6.31
CA GLN A 37 2.38 -3.53 -6.01
C GLN A 37 3.00 -3.20 -4.65
N TRP A 38 2.81 -4.04 -3.63
CA TRP A 38 3.48 -3.88 -2.34
C TRP A 38 4.99 -4.09 -2.44
N LEU A 39 5.43 -5.05 -3.26
CA LEU A 39 6.85 -5.29 -3.51
C LEU A 39 7.51 -4.07 -4.15
N THR A 40 6.92 -3.55 -5.23
CA THR A 40 7.43 -2.35 -5.90
C THR A 40 7.42 -1.13 -4.97
N GLN A 41 6.38 -0.94 -4.17
CA GLN A 41 6.34 0.14 -3.18
C GLN A 41 7.42 -0.02 -2.10
N PHE A 42 7.71 -1.24 -1.68
CA PHE A 42 8.78 -1.54 -0.73
C PHE A 42 10.17 -1.32 -1.35
N GLU A 43 10.38 -1.63 -2.62
CA GLU A 43 11.65 -1.37 -3.30
C GLU A 43 11.92 0.13 -3.46
N ILE A 44 10.90 0.93 -3.78
CA ILE A 44 11.06 2.36 -4.03
C ILE A 44 11.13 3.16 -2.72
N PHE A 45 10.27 2.86 -1.74
CA PHE A 45 10.07 3.68 -0.55
C PHE A 45 10.42 2.95 0.76
N GLY A 46 10.88 1.71 0.70
CA GLY A 46 11.14 0.89 1.88
C GLY A 46 9.89 0.66 2.73
N ILE A 47 10.06 0.66 4.05
CA ILE A 47 8.98 0.43 5.02
C ILE A 47 7.89 1.50 4.92
N GLN A 48 8.24 2.75 4.60
CA GLN A 48 7.27 3.85 4.45
C GLN A 48 6.31 3.62 3.27
N GLY A 49 6.73 2.91 2.23
CA GLY A 49 5.86 2.56 1.09
C GLY A 49 4.71 1.62 1.45
N LEU A 50 4.88 0.83 2.52
CA LEU A 50 3.88 -0.12 3.01
C LEU A 50 2.87 0.56 3.95
N GLU A 51 3.24 1.70 4.53
CA GLU A 51 2.33 2.49 5.35
C GLU A 51 1.15 2.99 4.53
N ASN A 52 -0.01 3.08 5.19
CA ASN A 52 -1.23 3.50 4.53
C ASN A 52 -1.22 5.03 4.36
N CYS A 53 -0.53 5.53 3.35
CA CYS A 53 -0.40 6.96 3.05
C CYS A 53 -1.68 7.57 2.43
N ARG A 54 -2.87 7.21 2.93
CA ARG A 54 -4.07 8.03 2.69
C ARG A 54 -4.12 9.16 3.72
N ARG A 55 -3.16 10.08 3.64
CA ARG A 55 -3.35 11.39 4.27
C ARG A 55 -4.40 12.11 3.43
N LYS A 56 -5.63 12.20 3.92
CA LYS A 56 -6.62 13.10 3.33
C LYS A 56 -6.01 14.50 3.44
N THR A 57 -5.69 15.14 2.33
CA THR A 57 -5.28 16.54 2.34
C THR A 57 -6.52 17.37 2.68
N PHE A 58 -6.57 17.86 3.91
CA PHE A 58 -7.61 18.78 4.33
C PHE A 58 -7.17 20.18 3.93
N TYR A 59 -7.81 20.71 2.89
CA TYR A 59 -7.63 22.10 2.49
C TYR A 59 -8.79 22.93 3.03
N ASP A 60 -8.44 24.08 3.61
CA ASP A 60 -9.42 25.06 4.08
C ASP A 60 -10.28 25.59 2.93
N TYR A 61 -11.52 25.97 3.25
CA TYR A 61 -12.48 26.51 2.28
C TYR A 61 -11.93 27.76 1.57
N SER A 62 -11.30 28.67 2.30
CA SER A 62 -10.73 29.91 1.74
C SER A 62 -9.63 29.63 0.71
N PHE A 63 -8.79 28.62 0.96
CA PHE A 63 -7.75 28.17 0.03
C PHE A 63 -8.35 27.61 -1.26
N LYS A 64 -9.41 26.80 -1.17
CA LYS A 64 -10.09 26.25 -2.36
C LYS A 64 -10.72 27.34 -3.23
N ILE A 65 -11.35 28.35 -2.61
CA ILE A 65 -11.93 29.50 -3.34
C ILE A 65 -10.84 30.29 -4.06
N LYS A 66 -9.66 30.46 -3.46
CA LYS A 66 -8.53 31.18 -4.07
C LYS A 66 -8.01 30.48 -5.33
N VAL A 67 -7.87 29.16 -5.32
CA VAL A 67 -7.39 28.37 -6.47
C VAL A 67 -8.36 28.43 -7.65
N ILE A 68 -9.68 28.40 -7.37
CA ILE A 68 -10.71 28.42 -8.43
C ILE A 68 -10.81 29.78 -9.13
N LYS A 69 -10.49 30.87 -8.42
CA LYS A 69 -10.62 32.25 -8.92
C LYS A 69 -9.36 32.77 -9.65
N TRP A 70 -8.35 31.93 -9.87
CA TRP A 70 -7.13 32.28 -10.60
C TRP A 70 -7.31 32.04 -12.10
#